data_AF-U9WG13-F1
#
_entry.id   AF-U9WG13-F1
#
_cell.length_a   1.000
_cell.length_b   1.000
_cell.length_c   1.000
_cell.angle_alpha   90.00
_cell.angle_beta   90.00
_cell.angle_gamma   90.00
#
_symmetry.space_group_name_H-M   'P 1'
#
loop_
_entity.id
_entity.type
_entity.pdbx_description
1 polymer ?
#
loop_
_entity_poly.entity_id
_entity_poly.type
_entity_poly.pdbx_seq_one_letter_code
_entity_poly.pdbx_strand_id
1 'polypeptide(L)' 'MIICNVIAIAIGNYGIKHKNVGLGLPSPEFFGGMGHGAMLACTSLGHVIGIGAILGLSTIGVL' A
#
# COMPACT_ATOMS: atom_id res chain seq x y z
N MET A 1 -0.04 0.34 -11.43
CA MET A 1 0.54 0.95 -10.22
C MET A 1 -0.48 1.40 -9.18
N ILE A 2 -1.43 2.28 -9.52
CA ILE A 2 -2.37 2.83 -8.52
C ILE A 2 -3.23 1.72 -7.90
N ILE A 3 -3.77 0.80 -8.72
CA ILE A 3 -4.56 -0.34 -8.23
C ILE A 3 -3.76 -1.22 -7.26
N CYS A 4 -2.49 -1.53 -7.57
CA CYS A 4 -1.63 -2.31 -6.68
C CYS A 4 -1.38 -1.60 -5.34
N ASN A 5 -1.25 -0.27 -5.34
CA ASN A 5 -1.15 0.52 -4.11
C ASN A 5 -2.46 0.49 -3.30
N VAL A 6 -3.62 0.61 -3.94
CA VAL A 6 -4.92 0.52 -3.25
C VAL A 6 -5.10 -0.87 -2.61
N ILE A 7 -4.73 -1.94 -3.33
CA ILE A 7 -4.76 -3.31 -2.79
C ILE A 7 -3.80 -3.44 -1.59
N ALA A 8 -2.58 -2.92 -1.70
CA ALA A 8 -1.60 -2.97 -0.62
C ALA A 8 -2.04 -2.17 0.62
N ILE A 9 -2.69 -1.02 0.44
CA ILE A 9 -3.28 -0.22 1.53
C ILE A 9 -4.42 -0.98 2.21
N ALA A 10 -5.28 -1.66 1.45
CA ALA A 10 -6.32 -2.52 2.00
C ALA A 10 -5.71 -3.68 2.81
N ILE A 11 -4.70 -4.37 2.27
CA ILE A 11 -3.99 -5.46 2.96
C ILE A 11 -3.31 -4.95 4.23
N GLY A 12 -2.64 -3.80 4.18
CA GLY A 12 -2.01 -3.19 5.35
C GLY A 12 -3.02 -2.75 6.40
N ASN A 13 -4.20 -2.31 5.98
CA ASN A 13 -5.31 -2.06 6.90
C ASN A 13 -5.78 -3.37 7.57
N TYR A 14 -5.81 -4.52 6.93
CA TYR A 14 -6.17 -5.76 7.67
C TYR A 14 -4.99 -6.42 8.40
N GLY A 15 -3.76 -6.24 7.93
CA GLY A 15 -2.58 -6.99 8.39
C GLY A 15 -1.71 -6.30 9.43
N ILE A 16 -1.69 -4.96 9.49
CA ILE A 16 -0.83 -4.25 10.44
C ILE A 16 -1.45 -4.29 11.84
N LYS A 17 -0.77 -4.96 12.78
CA LYS A 17 -1.18 -5.05 14.20
C LYS A 17 -0.98 -3.73 14.97
N HIS A 18 0.07 -2.98 14.66
CA HIS A 18 0.37 -1.68 15.26
C HIS A 18 0.29 -0.57 14.20
N LYS A 19 -0.93 -0.13 13.88
CA LYS A 19 -1.16 0.86 12.82
C LYS A 19 -0.79 2.29 13.21
N ASN A 20 -0.88 2.59 14.50
CA ASN A 20 -0.75 3.94 15.05
C ASN A 20 0.51 4.07 15.92
N VAL A 21 1.64 3.55 15.43
CA VAL A 21 2.96 3.78 16.07
C VAL A 21 3.73 4.82 15.25
N GLY A 22 4.10 5.92 15.89
CA GLY A 22 4.81 7.05 15.27
C GLY A 22 3.93 8.28 15.04
N LEU A 23 4.39 9.24 14.21
CA LEU A 23 3.63 10.44 13.88
C LEU A 23 2.33 10.06 13.16
N GLY A 24 1.19 10.50 13.69
CA GLY A 24 -0.11 10.36 13.04
C GLY A 24 -0.17 11.20 11.76
N LEU A 25 -0.80 10.68 10.71
CA LEU A 25 -1.04 11.48 9.50
C LEU A 25 -2.04 12.60 9.80
N PRO A 26 -1.85 13.80 9.21
CA PRO A 26 -2.95 14.76 9.09
C PRO A 26 -4.03 14.11 8.22
N SER A 27 -5.27 14.00 8.73
CA SER A 27 -6.42 13.29 8.12
C SER A 27 -6.46 11.75 8.31
N PRO A 28 -6.42 11.23 9.56
CA PRO A 28 -6.45 9.79 9.83
C PRO A 28 -7.73 9.08 9.33
N GLU A 29 -8.84 9.83 9.15
CA GLU A 29 -10.13 9.28 8.69
C GLU A 29 -10.07 8.74 7.26
N PHE A 30 -9.30 9.38 6.35
CA PHE A 30 -9.14 8.91 4.98
C PHE A 30 -8.16 7.75 4.84
N PHE A 31 -7.26 7.57 5.82
CA PHE A 31 -6.19 6.55 5.80
C PHE A 31 -6.40 5.45 6.85
N GLY A 32 -7.62 5.30 7.37
CA GLY A 32 -7.98 4.20 8.28
C GLY A 32 -7.22 4.20 9.61
N GLY A 33 -6.82 5.37 10.10
CA GLY A 33 -6.06 5.54 11.34
C GLY A 33 -4.60 5.06 11.27
N MET A 34 -4.04 4.90 10.07
CA MET A 34 -2.63 4.55 9.89
C MET A 34 -1.71 5.75 10.18
N GLY A 35 -0.62 5.49 10.91
CA GLY A 35 0.50 6.42 11.09
C GLY A 35 1.37 6.52 9.85
N HIS A 36 2.29 7.48 9.83
CA HIS A 36 3.18 7.73 8.67
C HIS A 36 3.98 6.49 8.26
N GLY A 37 4.49 5.74 9.25
CA GLY A 37 5.25 4.51 8.99
C GLY A 37 4.41 3.41 8.34
N ALA A 38 3.15 3.25 8.79
CA ALA A 38 2.23 2.27 8.22
C ALA A 38 1.84 2.60 6.78
N MET A 39 1.60 3.89 6.48
CA MET A 39 1.34 4.34 5.11
C MET A 39 2.55 4.17 4.19
N LEU A 40 3.75 4.52 4.65
CA LEU A 40 4.99 4.30 3.90
C LEU A 40 5.23 2.82 3.60
N ALA A 41 4.98 1.95 4.59
CA ALA A 41 5.07 0.51 4.43
C ALA A 41 4.08 -0.03 3.40
N CYS A 42 2.80 0.37 3.49
CA CYS A 42 1.76 -0.05 2.54
C CYS A 42 2.08 0.40 1.11
N THR A 43 2.51 1.65 0.94
CA THR A 43 2.82 2.22 -0.39
C THR A 43 4.07 1.57 -0.99
N SER A 44 5.08 1.28 -0.17
CA SER A 44 6.29 0.55 -0.60
C SER A 44 5.94 -0.87 -1.04
N LEU A 45 5.11 -1.58 -0.27
CA LEU A 45 4.62 -2.91 -0.61
C LEU A 45 3.79 -2.87 -1.91
N GLY A 46 2.94 -1.87 -2.07
CA GLY A 46 2.17 -1.63 -3.30
C GLY A 46 3.05 -1.40 -4.53
N HIS A 47 4.23 -0.78 -4.36
CA HIS A 47 5.20 -0.65 -5.44
C HIS A 47 5.90 -1.96 -5.77
N VAL A 48 6.28 -2.76 -4.78
CA VAL A 48 6.88 -4.09 -5.02
C VAL A 48 5.91 -4.99 -5.80
N ILE A 49 4.64 -5.06 -5.36
CA ILE A 49 3.59 -5.79 -6.08
C ILE A 49 3.38 -5.18 -7.47
N GLY A 50 3.36 -3.86 -7.56
CA GLY A 50 3.13 -3.14 -8.81
C GLY A 50 4.20 -3.42 -9.88
N ILE A 51 5.48 -3.45 -9.49
CA ILE A 51 6.58 -3.80 -10.40
C ILE A 51 6.41 -5.22 -10.91
N GLY A 52 6.13 -6.19 -10.02
CA GLY A 52 5.89 -7.58 -10.42
C GLY A 52 4.68 -7.75 -11.35
N ALA A 53 3.57 -7.06 -11.03
CA ALA A 53 2.37 -7.10 -11.85
C ALA A 53 2.58 -6.47 -13.23
N ILE A 54 3.26 -5.33 -13.32
CA ILE A 54 3.53 -4.66 -14.60
C ILE A 54 4.48 -5.48 -15.47
N LEU A 55 5.59 -5.96 -14.92
CA LEU A 55 6.55 -6.77 -15.66
C LEU A 55 5.91 -8.10 -16.11
N GLY A 56 5.14 -8.75 -15.25
CA GLY A 56 4.42 -9.98 -15.58
C GLY A 56 3.36 -9.77 -16.65
N LEU A 57 2.53 -8.74 -16.51
CA LEU A 57 1.45 -8.44 -17.45
C LEU A 57 1.98 -7.97 -18.82
N SER A 58 3.11 -7.26 -18.82
CA SER A 58 3.81 -6.86 -20.04
C SER A 58 4.50 -8.03 -20.74
N THR A 59 5.04 -8.99 -19.98
CA THR A 59 5.63 -10.22 -20.55
C THR A 59 4.61 -11.08 -21.29
N ILE A 60 3.35 -11.09 -20.83
CA ILE A 60 2.25 -11.82 -21.51
C ILE A 60 1.54 -10.97 -22.57
N GLY A 61 1.97 -9.72 -22.82
CA GLY A 61 1.44 -8.84 -23.86
C GLY A 61 0.07 -8.22 -23.57
N VAL A 62 -0.36 -8.21 -22.31
CA VAL A 62 -1.66 -7.65 -21.89
C VAL A 62 -1.52 -6.20 -21.41
N LEU A 63 -0.28 -5.70 -21.25
CA LEU A 63 0.08 -4.36 -20.81
C LEU A 63 1.27 -3.78 -21.60
#